data_AF-A0A960IDJ5-F1
#
_entry.id   AF-A0A960IDJ5-F1
#
_cell.length_a   1.000
_cell.length_b   1.000
_cell.length_c   1.000
_cell.angle_alpha   90.00
_cell.angle_beta   90.00
_cell.angle_gamma   90.00
#
_symmetry.space_group_name_H-M   'P 1'
#
loop_
_entity.id
_entity.type
_entity.pdbx_description
1 polymer ?
#
loop_
_entity_poly.entity_id
_entity_poly.type
_entity_poly.pdbx_seq_one_letter_code
_entity_poly.pdbx_strand_id
1 'polypeptide(L)' 'MSERSHLSIGEVLSLLQAEFPDVTISKIRFLESQGLLDPERTPSGYRKFYEPDVE' A
#
# COMPACT_ATOMS: atom_id res chain seq x y z
N MET A 1 13.27 -18.88 -5.30
CA MET A 1 12.16 -18.25 -4.55
C MET A 1 12.71 -17.05 -3.81
N SER A 2 11.91 -15.99 -3.68
CA SER A 2 12.25 -14.62 -3.23
C SER A 2 12.90 -13.78 -4.33
N GLU A 3 12.51 -12.53 -4.61
CA GLU A 3 12.05 -11.46 -3.71
C GLU A 3 10.83 -10.73 -4.29
N ARG A 4 9.71 -10.67 -3.57
CA ARG A 4 8.76 -9.58 -3.80
C ARG A 4 9.23 -8.42 -2.94
N SER A 5 10.02 -7.51 -3.51
CA SER A 5 10.49 -6.30 -2.82
C SER A 5 9.38 -5.25 -2.61
N HIS A 6 8.12 -5.63 -2.82
CA HIS A 6 6.97 -4.75 -2.81
C HIS A 6 5.76 -5.45 -2.18
N LEU A 7 4.89 -4.64 -1.61
CA LEU A 7 3.63 -5.04 -0.99
C LEU A 7 2.46 -4.65 -1.89
N SER A 8 1.42 -5.48 -1.90
CA SER A 8 0.11 -5.12 -2.44
C SER A 8 -0.67 -4.26 -1.43
N ILE A 9 -1.74 -3.60 -1.90
CA ILE A 9 -2.61 -2.81 -1.00
C ILE A 9 -3.24 -3.65 0.13
N GLY A 10 -3.42 -4.95 -0.10
CA GLY A 10 -3.93 -5.88 0.92
C GLY A 10 -2.87 -6.21 1.98
N GLU A 11 -1.62 -6.42 1.57
CA GLU A 11 -0.51 -6.64 2.50
C GLU A 11 -0.23 -5.39 3.34
N VAL A 12 -0.25 -4.20 2.72
CA VAL A 12 -0.15 -2.92 3.44
C VAL A 12 -1.28 -2.75 4.44
N LEU A 13 -2.52 -3.07 4.05
CA LEU A 13 -3.66 -3.04 4.98
C LEU A 13 -3.41 -3.92 6.20
N SER A 14 -2.94 -5.16 6.01
CA SER A 14 -2.67 -6.08 7.11
C SER A 14 -1.57 -5.59 8.06
N LEU A 15 -0.54 -4.92 7.54
CA LEU A 15 0.50 -4.30 8.36
C LEU A 15 -0.07 -3.13 9.17
N LEU A 16 -0.77 -2.20 8.51
CA LEU A 16 -1.33 -1.02 9.15
C LEU A 16 -2.42 -1.37 10.16
N GLN A 17 -3.19 -2.45 9.95
CA GLN A 17 -4.25 -2.87 10.89
C GLN A 17 -3.73 -3.25 12.27
N ALA A 18 -2.45 -3.62 12.42
CA ALA A 18 -1.86 -3.90 13.72
C ALA A 18 -1.81 -2.66 14.62
N GLU A 19 -1.60 -1.48 14.04
CA GLU A 19 -1.48 -0.21 14.76
C GLU A 19 -2.72 0.69 14.59
N PHE A 20 -3.39 0.58 13.45
CA PHE A 20 -4.56 1.36 13.05
C PHE A 20 -5.72 0.42 12.65
N PRO A 21 -6.47 -0.17 13.61
CA PRO A 21 -7.49 -1.18 13.32
C PRO A 21 -8.61 -0.69 12.39
N ASP A 22 -8.89 0.61 12.40
CA ASP A 22 -9.94 1.24 11.59
C ASP A 22 -9.48 1.60 10.17
N VAL A 23 -8.21 1.34 9.82
CA VAL A 23 -7.71 1.58 8.47
C VAL A 23 -8.36 0.61 7.48
N THR A 24 -8.71 1.14 6.31
CA THR A 24 -9.37 0.38 5.25
C THR A 24 -8.69 0.63 3.92
N ILE A 25 -8.91 -0.27 2.95
CA ILE A 25 -8.45 -0.09 1.57
C ILE A 25 -8.92 1.25 1.00
N SER A 26 -10.16 1.67 1.32
CA SER A 26 -10.71 2.95 0.86
C SER A 26 -9.93 4.15 1.41
N LYS A 27 -9.47 4.07 2.68
CA LYS A 27 -8.62 5.11 3.28
C LYS A 27 -7.27 5.20 2.57
N ILE A 28 -6.63 4.06 2.27
CA ILE A 28 -5.34 4.02 1.55
C ILE A 28 -5.50 4.63 0.14
N ARG A 29 -6.55 4.25 -0.60
CA ARG A 29 -6.85 4.82 -1.93
C ARG A 29 -7.17 6.32 -1.86
N PHE A 30 -7.80 6.76 -0.79
CA PHE A 30 -8.06 8.18 -0.55
C PHE A 30 -6.76 8.95 -0.33
N LEU A 31 -5.82 8.43 0.46
CA LEU A 31 -4.52 9.06 0.67
C LEU A 31 -3.72 9.17 -0.63
N GLU A 32 -3.70 8.12 -1.45
CA GLU A 32 -3.13 8.16 -2.81
C GLU A 32 -3.80 9.24 -3.68
N SER A 33 -5.13 9.35 -3.66
CA SER A 33 -5.82 10.37 -4.46
C SER A 33 -5.60 11.81 -3.97
N GLN A 34 -5.20 11.98 -2.71
CA GLN A 34 -4.74 13.26 -2.16
C GLN A 34 -3.26 13.55 -2.45
N GLY A 35 -2.54 12.62 -3.09
CA GLY A 35 -1.10 12.74 -3.35
C GLY A 35 -0.22 12.54 -2.11
N LEU A 36 -0.77 11.94 -1.05
CA LEU A 36 -0.04 11.61 0.17
C LEU A 36 0.67 10.25 0.08
N LEU A 37 0.31 9.44 -0.93
CA LEU A 37 0.96 8.19 -1.27
C LEU A 37 1.18 8.16 -2.78
N ASP A 38 2.34 7.68 -3.24
CA ASP A 38 2.68 7.55 -4.66
C ASP A 38 3.22 6.14 -5.00
N PRO A 39 2.40 5.08 -4.83
CA PRO A 39 2.86 3.72 -5.08
C PRO A 39 3.12 3.48 -6.57
N GLU A 40 4.18 2.75 -6.88
CA GLU A 40 4.47 2.31 -8.25
C GLU A 40 3.32 1.45 -8.79
N ARG A 41 3.06 1.54 -10.09
CA ARG A 41 2.08 0.69 -10.77
C ARG A 41 2.75 -0.35 -11.66
N THR A 42 2.25 -1.57 -11.58
CA THR A 42 2.58 -2.60 -12.57
C THR A 42 2.04 -2.21 -13.94
N PRO A 43 2.57 -2.78 -15.04
CA PRO A 43 1.98 -2.60 -16.37
C PRO A 43 0.51 -3.03 -16.47
N SER A 44 0.09 -3.94 -15.59
CA SER A 44 -1.31 -4.41 -15.44
C SER A 44 -2.16 -3.55 -14.50
N GLY A 45 -1.60 -2.49 -13.91
CA GLY A 45 -2.33 -1.50 -13.11
C GLY A 45 -2.44 -1.80 -11.61
N TYR A 46 -1.79 -2.85 -11.10
CA TYR A 46 -1.73 -3.12 -9.67
C TYR A 46 -0.75 -2.17 -8.96
N ARG A 47 -1.05 -1.83 -7.71
CA ARG A 47 -0.17 -1.00 -6.87
C ARG A 47 0.90 -1.86 -6.23
N LYS A 48 2.12 -1.35 -6.23
CA LYS A 48 3.28 -1.85 -5.52
C LYS A 48 3.68 -0.77 -4.51
N PHE A 49 3.63 -1.13 -3.25
CA PHE A 49 4.10 -0.29 -2.15
C PHE A 49 5.47 -0.79 -1.71
N TYR A 50 6.38 0.13 -1.44
CA TYR A 50 7.70 -0.14 -0.90
C TYR A 50 7.78 0.34 0.54
N GLU A 51 8.82 -0.02 1.29
CA GLU A 51 9.01 0.45 2.68
C GLU A 51 8.79 1.98 2.85
N PRO A 52 9.29 2.86 1.96
CA PRO A 52 9.06 4.30 2.09
C PRO A 52 7.60 4.74 1.93
N ASP A 53 6.73 3.92 1.34
CA ASP A 53 5.30 4.23 1.20
C ASP A 53 4.51 3.89 2.48
N VAL A 54 5.14 3.22 3.45
CA VAL A 54 4.52 2.65 4.66
C VAL A 54 5.23 3.08 5.95
N GLU A 55 6.26 3.93 5.86
CA GLU A 55 6.89 4.64 6.98
C GLU A 55 6.09 5.88 7.42
#